data_AF-A0A0Q4JN96-F1
#
_entry.id   AF-A0A0Q4JN96-F1
#
_cell.length_a   1.000
_cell.length_b   1.000
_cell.length_c   1.000
_cell.angle_alpha   90.00
_cell.angle_beta   90.00
_cell.angle_gamma   90.00
#
_symmetry.space_group_name_H-M   'P 1'
#
loop_
_entity.id
_entity.type
_entity.pdbx_description
1 polymer ?
#
loop_
_entity_poly.entity_id
_entity_poly.type
_entity_poly.pdbx_seq_one_letter_code
_entity_poly.pdbx_strand_id
1 'polypeptide(L)'
;MATQIGICNDALSEVAADPIDSIDEASSSAFYCRQHYPNVIAEMMSWTDFDFLNRRTTLALRPNDRKGEWLYRYGKPNDMAEAIAVLPKVEDQRTNLPTAGPFNFPDWSALGRLPFLIAETSIYTNVANAIIEYQVNTVEPAAIDAMTARAVALELASRLAMPLKKSARLKGDLIKLAEVARQRAIAESENRNPVRETRYVSEAEYARMGYGIDGV
;
A
#
# COMPACT_ATOMS: atom_id res chain seq x y z
N MET A 1 -16.38 8.53 -6.65
CA MET A 1 -15.67 7.27 -6.91
C MET A 1 -14.91 7.46 -8.21
N ALA A 2 -13.60 7.25 -8.21
CA ALA A 2 -12.81 7.40 -9.42
C ALA A 2 -13.07 6.22 -10.37
N THR A 3 -13.04 6.47 -11.67
CA THR A 3 -13.07 5.43 -12.70
C THR A 3 -11.82 5.59 -13.55
N GLN A 4 -11.41 4.53 -14.26
CA GLN A 4 -10.28 4.62 -15.18
C GLN A 4 -10.49 5.75 -16.20
N ILE A 5 -11.69 5.82 -16.79
CA ILE A 5 -12.09 6.85 -17.75
C ILE A 5 -12.09 8.23 -17.09
N GLY A 6 -12.60 8.35 -15.85
CA GLY A 6 -12.60 9.61 -15.09
C GLY A 6 -11.19 10.16 -14.88
N ILE A 7 -10.26 9.33 -14.40
CA ILE A 7 -8.85 9.74 -14.20
C ILE A 7 -8.19 10.14 -15.53
N CYS A 8 -8.49 9.42 -16.61
CA CYS A 8 -7.99 9.77 -17.94
C CYS A 8 -8.55 11.12 -18.42
N ASN A 9 -9.84 11.37 -18.23
CA ASN A 9 -10.47 12.63 -18.63
C ASN A 9 -10.03 13.81 -17.77
N ASP A 10 -9.79 13.61 -16.48
CA ASP A 10 -9.17 14.61 -15.61
C ASP A 10 -7.78 14.99 -16.12
N ALA A 11 -6.97 13.98 -16.50
CA ALA A 11 -5.64 14.22 -17.08
C ALA A 11 -5.69 14.92 -18.44
N LEU A 12 -6.65 14.57 -19.29
CA LEU A 12 -6.86 15.20 -20.60
C LEU A 12 -7.30 16.67 -20.46
N SER A 13 -8.11 16.97 -19.45
CA SER A 13 -8.51 18.35 -19.11
C SER A 13 -7.30 19.22 -18.76
N GLU A 14 -6.33 18.69 -17.99
CA GLU A 14 -5.10 19.43 -17.61
C GLU A 14 -4.22 19.80 -18.82
N VAL A 15 -4.25 18.99 -19.87
CA VAL A 15 -3.55 19.28 -21.13
C VAL A 15 -4.44 19.94 -22.18
N ALA A 16 -5.70 20.25 -21.85
CA ALA A 16 -6.72 20.79 -22.76
C ALA A 16 -6.91 19.93 -24.03
N ALA A 17 -6.88 18.61 -23.90
CA ALA A 17 -7.17 17.65 -24.97
C ALA A 17 -8.65 17.21 -24.94
N ASP A 18 -9.11 16.63 -26.05
CA ASP A 18 -10.48 16.13 -26.16
C ASP A 18 -10.70 14.95 -25.22
N PRO A 19 -11.84 14.91 -24.49
CA PRO A 19 -12.17 13.81 -23.60
C PRO A 19 -12.45 12.52 -24.38
N ILE A 20 -12.43 11.40 -23.67
CA ILE A 20 -12.72 10.07 -24.20
C ILE A 20 -13.95 9.47 -23.52
N ASP A 21 -14.75 8.73 -24.28
CA ASP A 21 -15.89 7.98 -23.75
C ASP A 21 -15.51 6.53 -23.42
N SER A 22 -14.47 6.02 -24.08
CA SER A 22 -13.90 4.70 -23.83
C SER A 22 -12.38 4.72 -23.96
N ILE A 23 -11.68 3.88 -23.18
CA ILE A 23 -10.23 3.70 -23.31
C ILE A 23 -9.85 3.02 -24.65
N ASP A 24 -10.80 2.32 -25.27
CA ASP A 24 -10.60 1.54 -26.49
C ASP A 24 -11.02 2.24 -27.78
N GLU A 25 -11.59 3.45 -27.70
CA GLU A 25 -11.98 4.21 -28.88
C GLU A 25 -10.77 4.58 -29.76
N ALA A 26 -11.04 4.87 -31.04
CA ALA A 26 -10.03 5.19 -32.03
C ALA A 26 -9.62 6.68 -32.02
N SER A 27 -9.27 7.21 -30.84
CA SER A 27 -8.77 8.59 -30.66
C SER A 27 -7.31 8.61 -30.20
N SER A 28 -6.60 9.70 -30.52
CA SER A 28 -5.22 9.89 -30.04
C SER A 28 -5.17 9.99 -28.52
N SER A 29 -6.14 10.68 -27.90
CA SER A 29 -6.32 10.75 -26.45
C SER A 29 -6.41 9.36 -25.83
N ALA A 30 -7.29 8.50 -26.35
CA ALA A 30 -7.49 7.15 -25.83
C ALA A 30 -6.24 6.27 -26.00
N PHE A 31 -5.56 6.37 -27.15
CA PHE A 31 -4.31 5.64 -27.41
C PHE A 31 -3.25 5.96 -26.35
N TYR A 32 -2.95 7.23 -26.12
CA TYR A 32 -1.90 7.61 -25.16
C TYR A 32 -2.33 7.38 -23.70
N CYS A 33 -3.61 7.57 -23.35
CA CYS A 33 -4.12 7.19 -22.04
C CYS A 33 -3.94 5.70 -21.79
N ARG A 34 -4.33 4.83 -22.74
CA ARG A 34 -4.16 3.37 -22.65
C ARG A 34 -2.70 2.95 -22.49
N GLN A 35 -1.80 3.64 -23.20
CA GLN A 35 -0.36 3.37 -23.15
C GLN A 35 0.27 3.75 -21.81
N HIS A 36 -0.11 4.90 -21.23
CA HIS A 36 0.57 5.45 -20.05
C HIS A 36 -0.12 5.10 -18.72
N TYR A 37 -1.43 4.92 -18.71
CA TYR A 37 -2.21 4.69 -17.48
C TYR A 37 -1.71 3.50 -16.65
N PRO A 38 -1.45 2.29 -17.21
CA PRO A 38 -1.00 1.15 -16.42
C PRO A 38 0.33 1.42 -15.69
N ASN A 39 1.26 2.12 -16.35
CA ASN A 39 2.55 2.45 -15.77
C ASN A 39 2.43 3.48 -14.65
N VAL A 40 1.58 4.50 -14.81
CA VAL A 40 1.32 5.50 -13.75
C VAL A 40 0.68 4.84 -12.53
N ILE A 41 -0.26 3.90 -12.73
CA ILE A 41 -0.87 3.14 -11.63
C ILE A 41 0.17 2.27 -10.93
N ALA A 42 0.99 1.53 -11.68
CA ALA A 42 2.04 0.69 -11.10
C ALA A 42 3.05 1.51 -10.27
N GLU A 43 3.45 2.69 -10.76
CA GLU A 43 4.32 3.61 -10.01
C GLU A 43 3.62 4.19 -8.78
N MET A 44 2.32 4.51 -8.87
CA MET A 44 1.55 5.00 -7.73
C MET A 44 1.54 3.98 -6.60
N MET A 45 1.38 2.71 -6.92
CA MET A 45 1.38 1.65 -5.92
C MET A 45 2.70 1.54 -5.15
N SER A 46 3.82 2.03 -5.70
CA SER A 46 5.11 2.07 -5.01
C SER A 46 5.41 3.40 -4.31
N TRP A 47 4.48 4.36 -4.25
CA TRP A 47 4.74 5.66 -3.59
C TRP A 47 4.77 5.53 -2.06
N THR A 48 3.84 4.74 -1.49
CA THR A 48 3.72 4.47 -0.06
C THR A 48 2.80 3.27 0.17
N ASP A 49 2.70 2.82 1.42
CA ASP A 49 1.81 1.74 1.86
C ASP A 49 0.34 2.21 1.98
N PHE A 50 -0.28 2.49 0.83
CA PHE A 50 -1.68 2.93 0.78
C PHE A 50 -2.62 1.90 1.42
N ASP A 51 -3.50 2.37 2.31
CA ASP A 51 -4.46 1.54 3.04
C ASP A 51 -5.38 0.73 2.10
N PHE A 52 -5.83 1.33 1.00
CA PHE A 52 -6.68 0.68 0.01
C PHE A 52 -5.97 -0.43 -0.79
N LEU A 53 -4.63 -0.48 -0.79
CA LEU A 53 -3.83 -1.57 -1.39
C LEU A 53 -3.58 -2.72 -0.41
N ASN A 54 -3.79 -2.50 0.89
CA ASN A 54 -3.44 -3.48 1.90
C ASN A 54 -4.52 -4.57 2.01
N ARG A 55 -4.09 -5.83 2.05
CA ARG A 55 -4.96 -7.00 2.26
C ARG A 55 -4.38 -7.87 3.35
N ARG A 56 -5.28 -8.59 4.02
CA ARG A 56 -4.94 -9.63 4.99
C ARG A 56 -5.51 -10.95 4.51
N THR A 57 -4.68 -11.97 4.43
CA THR A 57 -5.13 -13.32 4.08
C THR A 57 -4.49 -14.37 4.97
N THR A 58 -5.25 -15.42 5.26
CA THR A 58 -4.72 -16.59 5.97
C THR A 58 -3.87 -17.40 5.01
N LEU A 59 -2.63 -17.67 5.39
CA LEU A 59 -1.69 -18.36 4.55
C LEU A 59 -1.96 -19.87 4.49
N ALA A 60 -1.86 -20.44 3.29
CA ALA A 60 -2.01 -21.88 3.07
C ALA A 60 -0.71 -22.63 3.40
N LEU A 61 -0.76 -23.55 4.36
CA LEU A 61 0.39 -24.34 4.81
C LEU A 61 0.92 -25.24 3.67
N ARG A 62 2.25 -25.35 3.57
CA ARG A 62 2.95 -26.20 2.60
C ARG A 62 3.99 -27.08 3.28
N PRO A 63 4.42 -28.19 2.63
CA PRO A 63 5.52 -29.01 3.13
C PRO A 63 6.79 -28.16 3.34
N ASN A 64 7.25 -28.11 4.59
CA ASN A 64 8.43 -27.34 4.97
C ASN A 64 9.72 -28.12 4.67
N ASP A 65 10.54 -27.55 3.80
CA ASP A 65 11.84 -28.03 3.34
C ASP A 65 13.02 -27.41 4.10
N ARG A 66 12.79 -26.37 4.92
CA ARG A 66 13.82 -25.65 5.69
C ARG A 66 13.57 -25.75 7.20
N LYS A 67 13.27 -26.96 7.69
CA LYS A 67 12.93 -27.22 9.10
C LYS A 67 14.02 -26.84 10.10
N GLY A 68 15.28 -26.77 9.67
CA GLY A 68 16.40 -26.33 10.51
C GLY A 68 16.49 -24.82 10.70
N GLU A 69 15.76 -24.03 9.91
CA GLU A 69 15.77 -22.57 9.95
C GLU A 69 14.42 -21.99 10.38
N TRP A 70 13.32 -22.59 9.91
CA TRP A 70 11.95 -22.08 10.10
C TRP A 70 11.00 -23.20 10.48
N LEU A 71 10.03 -22.91 11.36
CA LEU A 71 9.04 -23.90 11.78
C LEU A 71 8.00 -24.19 10.68
N TYR A 72 7.58 -23.16 9.93
CA TYR A 72 6.50 -23.28 8.94
C TYR A 72 6.89 -22.70 7.59
N ARG A 73 6.29 -23.27 6.55
CA ARG A 73 6.32 -22.78 5.17
C ARG A 73 4.89 -22.64 4.68
N TYR A 74 4.61 -21.52 4.03
CA TYR A 74 3.33 -21.21 3.45
C TYR A 74 3.45 -20.83 1.97
N GLY A 75 2.34 -20.89 1.23
CA GLY A 75 2.26 -20.35 -0.13
C GLY A 75 2.13 -18.84 -0.15
N LYS A 76 2.91 -18.16 -0.99
CA LYS A 76 2.75 -16.73 -1.30
C LYS A 76 1.46 -16.51 -2.10
N PRO A 77 0.60 -15.53 -1.75
CA PRO A 77 -0.55 -15.14 -2.57
C PRO A 77 -0.12 -14.64 -3.95
N ASN A 78 -0.91 -14.96 -5.00
CA ASN A 78 -0.56 -14.62 -6.39
C ASN A 78 -0.72 -13.12 -6.69
N ASP A 79 -1.61 -12.45 -5.97
CA ASP A 79 -1.90 -11.02 -6.05
C ASP A 79 -0.97 -10.17 -5.17
N MET A 80 0.02 -10.78 -4.50
CA MET A 80 0.90 -10.06 -3.57
C MET A 80 2.09 -9.39 -4.27
N ALA A 81 2.11 -8.06 -4.23
CA ALA A 81 3.26 -7.23 -4.65
C ALA A 81 4.35 -7.23 -3.57
N GLU A 82 4.03 -6.69 -2.40
CA GLU A 82 4.97 -6.50 -1.30
C GLU A 82 4.37 -6.98 0.02
N ALA A 83 5.16 -7.68 0.85
CA ALA A 83 4.71 -8.11 2.17
C ALA A 83 5.03 -7.04 3.22
N ILE A 84 4.02 -6.75 4.05
CA ILE A 84 4.11 -5.73 5.09
C ILE A 84 4.45 -6.40 6.43
N ALA A 85 3.67 -7.40 6.83
CA ALA A 85 3.84 -8.08 8.12
C ALA A 85 3.21 -9.47 8.15
N VAL A 86 3.79 -10.38 8.93
CA VAL A 86 3.13 -11.62 9.35
C VAL A 86 2.43 -11.38 10.69
N LEU A 87 1.22 -11.90 10.83
CA LEU A 87 0.36 -11.80 12.00
C LEU A 87 -0.08 -13.20 12.43
N PRO A 88 -0.25 -13.46 13.75
CA PRO A 88 -0.87 -14.70 14.20
C PRO A 88 -2.37 -14.67 13.94
N LYS A 89 -2.97 -15.85 13.69
CA LYS A 89 -4.42 -15.98 13.71
C LYS A 89 -4.91 -16.02 15.15
N VAL A 90 -5.84 -15.14 15.48
CA VAL A 90 -6.60 -15.19 16.74
C VAL A 90 -8.04 -15.54 16.42
N GLU A 91 -8.46 -16.71 16.91
CA GLU A 91 -9.83 -17.21 16.71
C GLU A 91 -10.76 -16.79 17.86
N ASP A 92 -10.20 -16.55 19.05
CA ASP A 92 -10.97 -16.18 20.23
C ASP A 92 -11.35 -14.70 20.22
N GLN A 93 -12.66 -14.43 20.32
CA GLN A 93 -13.14 -13.07 20.54
C GLN A 93 -12.69 -12.58 21.92
N ARG A 94 -11.88 -11.52 21.93
CA ARG A 94 -11.50 -10.83 23.17
C ARG A 94 -12.66 -9.93 23.60
N THR A 95 -13.16 -10.13 24.82
CA THR A 95 -14.25 -9.31 25.41
C THR A 95 -13.76 -8.20 26.32
N ASN A 96 -12.51 -8.27 26.80
CA ASN A 96 -11.91 -7.30 27.72
C ASN A 96 -10.67 -6.66 27.08
N LEU A 97 -10.89 -5.80 26.09
CA LEU A 97 -9.79 -5.05 25.45
C LEU A 97 -9.51 -3.75 26.20
N PRO A 98 -8.23 -3.37 26.39
CA PRO A 98 -7.89 -2.09 26.99
C PRO A 98 -8.36 -0.95 26.08
N THR A 99 -9.24 -0.08 26.59
CA THR A 99 -9.69 1.13 25.87
C THR A 99 -8.61 2.20 25.82
N ALA A 100 -7.73 2.21 26.83
CA ALA A 100 -6.56 3.08 26.93
C ALA A 100 -5.53 2.40 27.84
N GLY A 101 -4.26 2.79 27.71
CA GLY A 101 -3.19 2.26 28.55
C GLY A 101 -1.84 2.26 27.84
N PRO A 102 -0.76 1.91 28.54
CA PRO A 102 0.59 1.89 27.97
C PRO A 102 0.84 0.70 27.03
N PHE A 103 -0.06 -0.28 26.99
CA PHE A 103 0.09 -1.50 26.18
C PHE A 103 -0.52 -1.32 24.79
N ASN A 104 0.25 -1.67 23.75
CA ASN A 104 -0.22 -1.66 22.38
C ASN A 104 -1.10 -2.88 22.11
N PHE A 105 -2.33 -2.66 21.66
CA PHE A 105 -3.21 -3.73 21.18
C PHE A 105 -3.29 -3.73 19.64
N PRO A 106 -3.20 -4.90 18.97
CA PRO A 106 -3.00 -6.24 19.54
C PRO A 106 -1.60 -6.48 20.11
N ASP A 107 -1.45 -7.33 21.14
CA ASP A 107 -0.20 -7.49 21.92
C ASP A 107 1.03 -7.83 21.08
N TRP A 108 0.88 -8.56 19.97
CA TRP A 108 1.99 -8.83 19.05
C TRP A 108 2.54 -7.57 18.37
N SER A 109 1.79 -6.47 18.34
CA SER A 109 2.31 -5.17 17.92
C SER A 109 3.30 -4.59 18.93
N ALA A 110 3.24 -4.97 20.20
CA ALA A 110 4.21 -4.55 21.21
C ALA A 110 5.57 -5.27 21.07
N LEU A 111 5.58 -6.48 20.51
CA LEU A 111 6.78 -7.30 20.32
C LEU A 111 7.54 -7.00 19.01
N GLY A 112 7.09 -6.01 18.24
CA GLY A 112 7.67 -5.67 16.94
C GLY A 112 7.21 -6.57 15.80
N ARG A 113 7.82 -6.38 14.62
CA ARG A 113 7.48 -7.17 13.43
C ARG A 113 7.93 -8.62 13.61
N LEU A 114 6.98 -9.55 13.50
CA LEU A 114 7.27 -10.99 13.56
C LEU A 114 8.17 -11.39 12.38
N PRO A 115 9.22 -12.22 12.60
CA PRO A 115 10.17 -12.56 11.56
C PRO A 115 9.55 -13.47 10.49
N PHE A 116 9.85 -13.16 9.24
CA PHE A 116 9.49 -13.97 8.09
C PHE A 116 10.50 -13.81 6.95
N LEU A 117 10.50 -14.76 6.03
CA LEU A 117 11.33 -14.74 4.82
C LEU A 117 10.46 -15.10 3.62
N ILE A 118 10.59 -14.33 2.53
CA ILE A 118 9.95 -14.65 1.25
C ILE A 118 10.99 -15.30 0.34
N ALA A 119 10.65 -16.46 -0.22
CA ALA A 119 11.44 -17.10 -1.27
C ALA A 119 10.52 -17.57 -2.39
N GLU A 120 10.70 -16.99 -3.59
CA GLU A 120 9.91 -17.29 -4.80
C GLU A 120 8.39 -17.27 -4.53
N THR A 121 7.79 -18.45 -4.38
CA THR A 121 6.35 -18.68 -4.17
C THR A 121 6.01 -19.07 -2.73
N SER A 122 6.95 -18.92 -1.80
CA SER A 122 6.84 -19.39 -0.42
C SER A 122 7.14 -18.29 0.60
N ILE A 123 6.47 -18.38 1.74
CA ILE A 123 6.70 -17.53 2.92
C ILE A 123 7.07 -18.44 4.07
N TYR A 124 8.24 -18.21 4.66
CA TYR A 124 8.73 -18.94 5.82
C TYR A 124 8.56 -18.08 7.07
N THR A 125 8.05 -18.67 8.15
CA THR A 125 7.87 -17.99 9.44
C THR A 125 7.78 -19.01 10.57
N ASN A 126 7.93 -18.54 11.80
CA ASN A 126 7.76 -19.35 13.00
C ASN A 126 6.34 -19.30 13.57
N VAL A 127 5.43 -18.57 12.89
CA VAL A 127 4.04 -18.39 13.30
C VAL A 127 3.16 -19.51 12.73
N ALA A 128 2.45 -20.22 13.60
CA ALA A 128 1.44 -21.20 13.21
C ALA A 128 0.15 -20.50 12.71
N ASN A 129 -0.53 -21.09 11.72
CA ASN A 129 -1.73 -20.52 11.08
C ASN A 129 -1.55 -19.04 10.72
N ALA A 130 -0.41 -18.70 10.11
CA ALA A 130 -0.02 -17.31 9.87
C ALA A 130 -1.01 -16.58 8.95
N ILE A 131 -1.26 -15.30 9.26
CA ILE A 131 -1.91 -14.34 8.38
C ILE A 131 -0.82 -13.43 7.81
N ILE A 132 -0.88 -13.12 6.52
CA ILE A 132 0.00 -12.13 5.91
C ILE A 132 -0.79 -10.85 5.66
N GLU A 133 -0.20 -9.72 6.04
CA GLU A 133 -0.58 -8.38 5.60
C GLU A 133 0.34 -7.97 4.47
N TYR A 134 -0.22 -7.56 3.34
CA TYR A 134 0.52 -7.31 2.11
C TYR A 134 -0.17 -6.29 1.21
N GLN A 135 0.61 -5.64 0.34
CA GLN A 135 0.09 -4.83 -0.75
C GLN A 135 -0.28 -5.71 -1.96
N VAL A 136 -1.45 -5.47 -2.53
CA VAL A 136 -1.85 -6.10 -3.79
C VAL A 136 -1.05 -5.58 -4.98
N ASN A 137 -0.98 -6.36 -6.07
CA ASN A 137 -0.33 -5.97 -7.33
C ASN A 137 -1.30 -5.36 -8.36
N THR A 138 -2.59 -5.31 -8.06
CA THR A 138 -3.62 -4.67 -8.90
C THR A 138 -4.59 -3.88 -8.03
N VAL A 139 -5.00 -2.71 -8.50
CA VAL A 139 -5.96 -1.85 -7.80
C VAL A 139 -7.15 -1.53 -8.69
N GLU A 140 -8.35 -1.61 -8.12
CA GLU A 140 -9.55 -1.12 -8.77
C GLU A 140 -9.58 0.42 -8.69
N PRO A 141 -9.78 1.15 -9.80
CA PRO A 141 -9.75 2.62 -9.80
C PRO A 141 -10.70 3.26 -8.78
N ALA A 142 -11.81 2.58 -8.53
CA ALA A 142 -12.83 2.96 -7.57
C ALA A 142 -12.36 3.01 -6.11
N ALA A 143 -11.37 2.21 -5.74
CA ALA A 143 -10.81 2.15 -4.39
C ALA A 143 -9.80 3.28 -4.12
N ILE A 144 -9.29 3.92 -5.18
CA ILE A 144 -8.33 5.01 -5.07
C ILE A 144 -9.02 6.23 -4.46
N ASP A 145 -8.43 6.78 -3.39
CA ASP A 145 -8.94 7.98 -2.74
C ASP A 145 -8.83 9.22 -3.65
N ALA A 146 -9.59 10.27 -3.33
CA ALA A 146 -9.70 11.44 -4.18
C ALA A 146 -8.37 12.21 -4.36
N MET A 147 -7.52 12.27 -3.33
CA MET A 147 -6.23 12.98 -3.43
C MET A 147 -5.24 12.19 -4.28
N THR A 148 -5.17 10.87 -4.07
CA THR A 148 -4.33 9.99 -4.89
C THR A 148 -4.81 9.95 -6.34
N ALA A 149 -6.11 9.90 -6.59
CA ALA A 149 -6.67 9.96 -7.95
C ALA A 149 -6.27 11.26 -8.67
N ARG A 150 -6.29 12.40 -7.97
CA ARG A 150 -5.81 13.68 -8.51
C ARG A 150 -4.30 13.67 -8.82
N ALA A 151 -3.49 13.10 -7.94
CA ALA A 151 -2.05 12.96 -8.16
C ALA A 151 -1.75 12.08 -9.38
N VAL A 152 -2.45 10.94 -9.52
CA VAL A 152 -2.36 10.05 -10.68
C VAL A 152 -2.78 10.77 -11.97
N ALA A 153 -3.87 11.55 -11.94
CA ALA A 153 -4.31 12.31 -13.10
C ALA A 153 -3.25 13.34 -13.57
N LEU A 154 -2.61 14.06 -12.63
CA LEU A 154 -1.54 15.02 -12.97
C LEU A 154 -0.26 14.33 -13.48
N GLU A 155 0.12 13.20 -12.90
CA GLU A 155 1.23 12.37 -13.40
C GLU A 155 0.96 11.89 -14.82
N LEU A 156 -0.26 11.40 -15.08
CA LEU A 156 -0.70 11.00 -16.41
C LEU A 156 -0.67 12.20 -17.37
N ALA A 157 -1.23 13.34 -16.99
CA ALA A 157 -1.24 14.57 -17.79
C ALA A 157 0.17 14.99 -18.21
N SER A 158 1.15 14.89 -17.32
CA SER A 158 2.56 15.21 -17.63
C SER A 158 3.14 14.34 -18.75
N ARG A 159 2.71 13.07 -18.83
CA ARG A 159 3.12 12.12 -19.89
C ARG A 159 2.38 12.38 -21.19
N LEU A 160 1.13 12.84 -21.11
CA LEU A 160 0.30 13.17 -22.27
C LEU A 160 0.66 14.52 -22.93
N ALA A 161 1.24 15.46 -22.18
CA ALA A 161 1.48 16.83 -22.65
C ALA A 161 2.36 16.93 -23.91
N MET A 162 3.44 16.13 -24.00
CA MET A 162 4.28 16.10 -25.19
C MET A 162 3.61 15.43 -26.41
N PRO A 163 3.10 14.18 -26.30
CA PRO A 163 2.50 13.51 -27.46
C PRO A 163 1.23 14.19 -27.99
N LEU A 164 0.43 14.85 -27.14
CA LEU A 164 -0.81 15.49 -27.58
C LEU A 164 -0.64 16.97 -27.93
N LYS A 165 0.15 17.74 -27.16
CA LYS A 165 0.24 19.20 -27.33
C LYS A 165 1.60 19.70 -27.80
N LYS A 166 2.63 18.84 -27.86
CA LYS A 166 4.00 19.20 -28.27
C LYS A 166 4.60 20.36 -27.47
N SER A 167 4.20 20.51 -26.20
CA SER A 167 4.63 21.62 -25.35
C SER A 167 5.49 21.12 -24.18
N ALA A 168 6.80 21.34 -24.28
CA ALA A 168 7.76 21.00 -23.22
C ALA A 168 7.54 21.83 -21.95
N ARG A 169 7.11 23.10 -22.11
CA ARG A 169 6.78 23.98 -20.99
C ARG A 169 5.60 23.42 -20.18
N LEU A 170 4.51 23.06 -20.86
CA LEU A 170 3.33 22.48 -20.22
C LEU A 170 3.69 21.19 -19.46
N LYS A 171 4.50 20.31 -20.09
CA LYS A 171 5.01 19.12 -19.42
C LYS A 171 5.78 19.46 -18.14
N GLY A 172 6.70 20.42 -18.20
CA GLY A 172 7.50 20.86 -17.05
C GLY A 172 6.65 21.41 -15.90
N ASP A 173 5.60 22.18 -16.22
CA ASP A 173 4.68 22.72 -15.23
C ASP A 173 3.82 21.61 -14.59
N LEU A 174 3.34 20.65 -15.39
CA LEU A 174 2.57 19.49 -14.90
C LEU A 174 3.38 18.56 -14.01
N ILE A 175 4.67 18.34 -14.31
CA ILE A 175 5.56 17.55 -13.44
C ILE A 175 5.63 18.16 -12.03
N LYS A 176 5.76 19.49 -11.92
CA LYS A 176 5.80 20.18 -10.63
C LYS A 176 4.48 20.05 -9.87
N LEU A 177 3.36 20.21 -10.57
CA LEU A 177 2.03 20.05 -9.98
C LEU A 177 1.79 18.60 -9.52
N ALA A 178 2.22 17.62 -10.31
CA ALA A 178 2.12 16.21 -10.00
C ALA A 178 2.95 15.85 -8.76
N GLU A 179 4.17 16.37 -8.64
CA GLU A 179 5.03 16.17 -7.46
C GLU A 179 4.36 16.72 -6.19
N VAL A 180 3.83 17.94 -6.23
CA VAL A 180 3.11 18.53 -5.08
C VAL A 180 1.85 17.71 -4.73
N ALA A 181 1.09 17.27 -5.73
CA ALA A 181 -0.10 16.46 -5.50
C ALA A 181 0.24 15.09 -4.91
N ARG A 182 1.32 14.45 -5.38
CA ARG A 182 1.84 13.19 -4.83
C ARG A 182 2.20 13.33 -3.36
N GLN A 183 2.97 14.36 -3.00
CA GLN A 183 3.36 14.57 -1.60
C GLN A 183 2.14 14.78 -0.69
N ARG A 184 1.12 15.49 -1.17
CA ARG A 184 -0.15 15.67 -0.43
C ARG A 184 -0.92 14.36 -0.27
N ALA A 185 -0.98 13.55 -1.33
CA ALA A 185 -1.65 12.25 -1.29
C ALA A 185 -0.98 11.28 -0.31
N ILE A 186 0.36 11.24 -0.30
CA ILE A 186 1.14 10.45 0.66
C ILE A 186 0.84 10.93 2.09
N ALA A 187 0.95 12.24 2.35
CA ALA A 187 0.71 12.81 3.67
C ALA A 187 -0.73 12.54 4.18
N GLU A 188 -1.73 12.63 3.30
CA GLU A 188 -3.13 12.32 3.65
C GLU A 188 -3.31 10.83 4.00
N SER A 189 -2.70 9.93 3.21
CA SER A 189 -2.71 8.49 3.50
C SER A 189 -2.07 8.18 4.85
N GLU A 190 -0.91 8.77 5.13
CA GLU A 190 -0.20 8.61 6.41
C GLU A 190 -0.98 9.20 7.59
N ASN A 191 -1.68 10.33 7.39
CA ASN A 191 -2.53 10.91 8.42
C ASN A 191 -3.74 10.02 8.74
N ARG A 192 -4.31 9.37 7.73
CA ARG A 192 -5.46 8.45 7.90
C ARG A 192 -5.06 7.17 8.62
N ASN A 193 -3.88 6.65 8.30
CA ASN A 193 -3.33 5.45 8.91
C ASN A 193 -1.96 5.75 9.53
N PRO A 194 -1.92 6.41 10.70
CA PRO A 194 -0.66 6.77 11.33
C PRO A 194 0.14 5.49 11.57
N VAL A 195 1.36 5.46 11.05
CA VAL A 195 2.28 4.34 11.26
C VAL A 195 2.37 4.08 12.75
N ARG A 196 1.97 2.88 13.16
CA ARG A 196 2.14 2.42 14.54
C ARG A 196 3.61 2.15 14.76
N GLU A 197 4.39 3.20 14.99
CA GLU A 197 5.76 3.03 15.46
C GLU A 197 5.69 2.33 16.80
N THR A 198 6.37 1.18 16.89
CA THR A 198 6.73 0.62 18.18
C THR A 198 7.67 1.62 18.84
N ARG A 199 7.11 2.50 19.67
CA ARG A 199 7.93 3.31 20.58
C ARG A 199 8.73 2.34 21.42
N TYR A 200 10.03 2.29 21.17
CA TYR A 200 10.94 1.61 22.06
C TYR A 200 10.90 2.37 23.39
N VAL A 201 10.24 1.78 24.39
CA VAL A 201 10.29 2.24 25.76
C VAL A 201 11.48 1.55 26.39
N SER A 202 12.46 2.34 26.84
CA SER A 202 13.66 1.78 27.46
C SER A 202 13.31 1.03 28.75
N GLU A 203 14.12 0.03 29.14
CA GLU A 203 13.95 -0.68 30.42
C GLU A 203 13.89 0.30 31.61
N ALA A 204 14.64 1.40 31.54
CA ALA A 204 14.64 2.46 32.55
C ALA A 204 13.29 3.21 32.61
N GLU A 205 12.61 3.40 31.49
CA GLU A 205 11.28 4.02 31.46
C GLU A 205 10.20 3.06 31.96
N TYR A 206 10.27 1.77 31.61
CA TYR A 206 9.39 0.74 32.18
C TYR A 206 9.51 0.67 33.71
N ALA A 207 10.73 0.65 34.24
CA ALA A 207 11.00 0.68 35.67
C ALA A 207 10.46 1.96 36.35
N ARG A 208 10.58 3.14 35.69
CA ARG A 208 10.02 4.41 36.20
C ARG A 208 8.50 4.44 36.20
N MET A 209 7.86 3.75 35.26
CA MET A 209 6.40 3.61 35.19
C MET A 209 5.85 2.54 36.16
N GLY A 210 6.73 1.90 36.95
CA GLY A 210 6.34 0.88 37.93
C GLY A 210 6.08 -0.51 37.31
N TYR A 211 6.40 -0.70 36.03
CA TYR A 211 6.33 -2.00 35.35
C TYR A 211 7.71 -2.65 35.41
N GLY A 212 8.00 -3.38 36.48
CA GLY A 212 9.19 -4.22 36.60
C GLY A 212 8.99 -5.57 35.92
N ILE A 213 10.05 -6.10 35.30
CA ILE A 213 10.13 -7.49 34.87
C ILE A 213 10.41 -8.33 36.13
N ASP A 214 9.41 -8.48 36.99
CA ASP A 214 9.46 -9.45 38.09
C ASP A 214 8.84 -10.76 37.62
N GLY A 215 9.67 -11.75 37.32
CA GLY A 215 9.27 -13.15 37.19
C GLY A 215 9.91 -13.91 36.03
N VAL A 216 11.15 -14.37 36.24
CA VAL A 216 11.62 -15.67 35.71
C VAL A 216 11.10 -16.77 36.61
#